data_AF-A0A7C3FWR9-F1
#
_entry.id   AF-A0A7C3FWR9-F1
#
_cell.length_a   1.000
_cell.length_b   1.000
_cell.length_c   1.000
_cell.angle_alpha   90.00
_cell.angle_beta   90.00
_cell.angle_gamma   90.00
#
_symmetry.space_group_name_H-M   'P 1'
#
loop_
_entity.id
_entity.type
_entity.pdbx_description
1 polymer ?
#
loop_
_entity_poly.entity_id
_entity_poly.type
_entity_poly.pdbx_seq_one_letter_code
_entity_poly.pdbx_strand_id
1 'polypeptide(L)' 'MSTFTVSLPDDRLQALKELASQLNISPEELVRLSVEEILTRPKETFRQTIEYVLEKNSELYQRLAV' A
#
# COMPACT_ATOMS: atom_id res chain seq x y z
N MET A 1 22.16 5.59 4.36
CA MET A 1 21.27 5.46 3.20
C MET A 1 21.56 4.12 2.55
N SER A 2 20.56 3.26 2.46
CA SER A 2 20.69 1.93 1.85
C SER A 2 19.94 1.94 0.52
N THR A 3 20.59 1.47 -0.55
CA THR A 3 19.95 1.31 -1.86
C THR A 3 19.45 -0.12 -2.01
N PHE A 4 18.26 -0.27 -2.58
CA PHE A 4 17.74 -1.57 -2.99
C PHE A 4 17.20 -1.44 -4.40
N THR A 5 17.49 -2.43 -5.24
CA THR A 5 17.04 -2.48 -6.63
C THR A 5 15.74 -3.28 -6.69
N VAL A 6 14.68 -2.65 -7.18
CA VAL A 6 13.40 -3.33 -7.42
C VAL A 6 13.24 -3.52 -8.92
N SER A 7 12.92 -4.75 -9.34
CA SER A 7 12.51 -5.01 -10.72
C SER A 7 11.01 -4.72 -10.85
N LEU A 8 10.66 -3.74 -11.68
CA LEU A 8 9.28 -3.44 -12.03
C LEU A 8 9.05 -3.81 -13.49
N PRO A 9 7.85 -4.32 -13.85
CA PRO A 9 7.49 -4.48 -15.26
C PRO A 9 7.42 -3.12 -15.96
N ASP A 10 7.78 -3.10 -17.26
CA ASP A 10 7.93 -1.86 -18.04
C ASP A 10 6.67 -0.98 -18.05
N ASP A 11 5.48 -1.57 -18.14
CA ASP A 11 4.19 -0.85 -18.04
C ASP A 11 4.07 -0.03 -16.73
N ARG A 12 4.48 -0.63 -15.60
CA ARG A 12 4.41 0.04 -14.29
C ARG A 12 5.47 1.12 -14.17
N LEU A 13 6.65 0.90 -14.77
CA LEU A 13 7.72 1.89 -14.81
C LEU A 13 7.33 3.10 -15.69
N GLN A 14 6.61 2.88 -16.78
CA GLN A 14 6.07 3.95 -17.62
C GLN A 14 5.02 4.76 -16.85
N ALA A 15 4.03 4.10 -16.24
CA ALA A 15 3.02 4.78 -15.43
C ALA A 15 3.64 5.58 -14.27
N LEU A 16 4.67 5.06 -13.62
CA LEU A 16 5.41 5.76 -12.56
C LEU A 16 6.09 7.04 -13.09
N LYS A 17 6.74 6.95 -14.26
CA LYS A 17 7.37 8.11 -14.91
C LYS A 17 6.36 9.17 -15.30
N GLU A 18 5.19 8.78 -15.80
CA GLU A 18 4.12 9.71 -16.15
C GLU A 18 3.61 10.45 -14.92
N LEU A 19 3.32 9.72 -13.83
CA LEU A 19 2.91 10.31 -12.55
C LEU A 19 3.98 11.26 -11.98
N ALA A 20 5.25 10.85 -12.02
CA ALA A 20 6.36 11.66 -11.58
C ALA A 20 6.49 12.95 -12.41
N SER A 21 6.31 12.85 -13.73
CA SER A 21 6.31 14.00 -14.64
C SER A 21 5.15 14.95 -14.37
N GLN A 22 3.95 14.44 -14.08
CA GLN A 22 2.78 15.27 -13.71
C GLN A 22 3.00 16.03 -12.41
N LEU A 23 3.69 15.41 -11.46
CA LEU A 23 4.02 15.98 -10.16
C LEU A 23 5.33 16.80 -10.18
N ASN A 24 5.98 16.89 -11.34
CA ASN A 24 7.26 17.56 -11.57
C ASN A 24 8.40 17.08 -10.65
N ILE A 25 8.34 15.82 -10.21
CA ILE A 25 9.35 15.18 -9.35
C ILE A 25 10.03 14.01 -10.06
N SER A 26 11.17 13.56 -9.55
CA SER A 26 11.82 12.35 -10.05
C SER A 26 11.02 11.09 -9.68
N PRO A 27 11.02 10.04 -10.52
CA PRO A 27 10.35 8.78 -10.19
C PRO A 27 10.93 8.13 -8.91
N GLU A 28 12.23 8.31 -8.67
CA GLU A 28 12.88 7.88 -7.42
C GLU A 28 12.32 8.62 -6.20
N GLU A 29 12.04 9.91 -6.35
CA GLU A 29 11.48 10.75 -5.28
C GLU A 29 10.02 10.39 -5.01
N LEU A 30 9.25 10.13 -6.06
CA LEU A 30 7.88 9.62 -5.95
C LEU A 30 7.85 8.27 -5.22
N VAL A 31 8.76 7.35 -5.54
CA VAL A 31 8.87 6.05 -4.86
C VAL A 31 9.30 6.23 -3.40
N ARG A 32 10.26 7.12 -3.12
CA ARG A 32 10.70 7.42 -1.75
C ARG A 32 9.53 7.92 -0.91
N LEU A 33 8.82 8.94 -1.39
CA LEU A 33 7.63 9.49 -0.73
C LEU A 33 6.53 8.45 -0.55
N SER A 34 6.31 7.58 -1.53
CA SER A 34 5.31 6.51 -1.44
C SER A 34 5.69 5.46 -0.38
N VAL A 35 6.96 5.07 -0.32
CA VAL A 35 7.48 4.14 0.69
C VAL A 35 7.43 4.80 2.07
N GLU A 36 7.82 6.07 2.18
CA GLU A 36 7.70 6.86 3.39
C GLU A 36 6.23 6.97 3.82
N GLU A 37 5.29 7.21 2.91
CA GLU A 37 3.85 7.22 3.21
C GLU A 37 3.37 5.85 3.71
N ILE A 38 3.76 4.75 3.08
CA ILE A 38 3.41 3.39 3.50
C ILE A 38 3.97 3.07 4.90
N LEU A 39 5.20 3.50 5.19
CA LEU A 39 5.86 3.28 6.48
C LEU A 39 5.37 4.24 7.57
N THR A 40 4.97 5.45 7.19
CA THR A 40 4.49 6.52 8.07
C THR A 40 3.00 6.43 8.32
N ARG A 41 2.23 5.76 7.44
CA ARG A 41 0.85 5.37 7.71
C ARG A 41 0.85 4.63 9.03
N PRO A 42 0.30 5.23 10.11
CA PRO A 42 0.23 4.54 11.36
C PRO A 42 -0.62 3.29 11.14
N LYS A 43 -0.28 2.24 11.88
CA LYS A 43 -1.08 1.00 12.05
C LYS A 43 -2.56 1.25 12.46
N GLU A 44 -3.04 2.49 12.40
CA GLU A 44 -4.34 2.97 12.84
C GLU A 44 -5.44 2.71 11.80
N THR A 45 -5.20 2.99 10.51
CA THR A 45 -6.19 2.66 9.47
C THR A 45 -6.20 1.18 9.10
N PHE A 46 -5.10 0.46 9.35
CA PHE A 46 -5.00 -0.98 9.09
C PHE A 46 -5.54 -1.83 10.25
N ARG A 47 -5.47 -1.39 11.52
CA ARG A 47 -6.12 -2.10 12.63
C ARG A 47 -7.64 -2.06 12.54
N GLN A 48 -8.23 -0.89 12.23
CA GLN A 48 -9.69 -0.75 12.20
C GLN A 48 -10.35 -1.55 11.08
N THR A 49 -9.69 -1.70 9.93
CA THR A 49 -10.24 -2.50 8.81
C THR A 49 -10.12 -4.01 9.07
N ILE A 50 -9.07 -4.45 9.77
CA ILE A 50 -8.93 -5.85 10.17
C ILE A 50 -9.95 -6.22 11.24
N GLU A 51 -10.19 -5.36 12.24
CA GLU A 51 -11.23 -5.60 13.25
C GLU A 51 -12.64 -5.61 12.61
N TYR A 52 -12.93 -4.73 11.65
CA TYR A 52 -14.22 -4.74 10.95
C TYR A 52 -14.47 -6.01 10.11
N VAL A 53 -13.44 -6.55 9.46
CA VAL A 53 -13.56 -7.79 8.65
C VAL A 53 -13.57 -9.06 9.53
N LEU A 54 -12.87 -9.07 10.67
CA LEU A 54 -12.91 -10.16 11.65
C LEU A 54 -14.22 -10.19 12.44
N GLU A 55 -14.77 -9.04 12.82
CA GLU A 55 -16.06 -8.95 13.51
C GLU A 55 -17.21 -9.41 12.60
N LYS A 56 -17.18 -9.02 11.31
CA LYS A 56 -18.18 -9.48 10.32
C LYS A 56 -18.11 -10.97 10.00
N ASN A 57 -16.96 -11.64 10.14
CA ASN A 57 -16.84 -13.08 9.87
C ASN A 57 -17.17 -13.95 11.08
N SER A 58 -16.99 -13.49 12.32
CA SER A 58 -17.33 -14.29 13.51
C SER A 58 -18.84 -14.55 13.63
N GLU A 59 -19.68 -13.66 13.13
CA GLU A 59 -21.14 -13.84 13.17
C GLU A 59 -21.64 -14.90 12.15
N LEU A 60 -20.92 -15.09 11.04
CA LEU A 60 -21.23 -16.15 10.06
C LEU A 60 -20.75 -17.52 10.53
N TYR A 61 -19.60 -17.62 11.21
CA TYR A 61 -19.10 -18.89 11.76
C TYR A 61 -19.92 -19.38 12.97
N GLN A 62 -20.52 -18.49 13.78
CA GLN A 62 -21.42 -18.92 14.87
C GLN A 62 -22.75 -19.51 14.38
N ARG A 63 -23.22 -19.15 13.19
CA ARG A 63 -24.48 -19.68 12.62
C ARG A 63 -24.31 -20.95 11.79
N LEU A 64 -23.07 -21.36 11.50
CA LEU A 64 -22.78 -22.60 10.77
C LEU A 64 -22.26 -23.72 11.67
N ALA A 65 -22.15 -23.48 12.98
CA ALA A 65 -21.87 -24.49 14.00
C ALA A 65 -23.17 -24.99 14.67
N VAL A 66 -24.24 -25.13 13.90
CA VAL A 66 -25.46 -25.87 14.27
C VAL A 66 -25.65 -27.02 13.30
#